data_AF-A0A7M3S7H3-F1
#
_entry.id   AF-A0A7M3S7H3-F1
#
_cell.length_a   1.000
_cell.length_b   1.000
_cell.length_c   1.000
_cell.angle_alpha   90.00
_cell.angle_beta   90.00
_cell.angle_gamma   90.00
#
_symmetry.space_group_name_H-M   'P 1'
#
loop_
_entity.id
_entity.type
_entity.pdbx_description
1 polymer ?
#
loop_
_entity_poly.entity_id
_entity_poly.type
_entity_poly.pdbx_seq_one_letter_code
_entity_poly.pdbx_strand_id
1 'polypeptide(L)'
;DEIHYINDSERGVVWEEVIIMLPEHVGMVFLSATTPNHLEFSDWIGRTKKKKIHVISTFKRPVPLEHFLYANKELFKVFDATSGFNAAGYSAAKAKLAAPSDNKAKSAGGRAGGGGSASTRSMGRSSGGDQSDWTKLITVLKDKGLLPVVVFAFSKRLCEESAGKLSKLDLSSSSERSEIHLFLEASVQRLHGSDRELPQVLAMKEMLKRGIGVHHGGLLPII
;
A
#
# COMPACT_ATOMS: atom_id res chain seq x y z
N ASP A 1 -9.85 2.24 20.43
CA ASP A 1 -9.32 2.93 19.24
C ASP A 1 -9.87 2.25 17.99
N GLU A 2 -9.91 2.96 16.87
CA GLU A 2 -10.41 2.50 15.56
C GLU A 2 -11.76 1.76 15.57
N ILE A 3 -12.78 2.34 16.22
CA ILE A 3 -14.05 1.64 16.43
C ILE A 3 -14.87 1.40 15.15
N HIS A 4 -14.48 1.96 14.01
CA HIS A 4 -15.06 1.59 12.71
C HIS A 4 -14.91 0.09 12.38
N TYR A 5 -13.99 -0.63 13.04
CA TYR A 5 -13.90 -2.09 12.99
C TYR A 5 -15.07 -2.83 13.67
N ILE A 6 -16.01 -2.14 14.31
CA ILE A 6 -17.20 -2.80 14.87
C ILE A 6 -18.07 -3.45 13.80
N ASN A 7 -17.99 -2.97 12.55
CA ASN A 7 -18.70 -3.56 11.42
C ASN A 7 -18.02 -4.82 10.87
N ASP A 8 -16.85 -5.19 11.40
CA ASP A 8 -16.15 -6.42 11.03
C ASP A 8 -16.85 -7.63 11.65
N SER A 9 -17.21 -8.63 10.84
CA SER A 9 -17.99 -9.78 11.29
C SER A 9 -17.27 -10.66 12.32
N GLU A 10 -15.94 -10.68 12.31
CA GLU A 10 -15.15 -11.50 13.25
C GLU A 10 -14.81 -10.73 14.53
N ARG A 11 -14.62 -9.41 14.43
CA ARG A 11 -14.14 -8.56 15.55
C ARG A 11 -15.24 -7.73 16.21
N GLY A 12 -16.34 -7.47 15.51
CA GLY A 12 -17.42 -6.59 15.95
C GLY A 12 -18.10 -7.08 17.23
N VAL A 13 -18.30 -8.40 17.34
CA VAL A 13 -18.94 -9.02 18.51
C VAL A 13 -18.16 -8.73 19.80
N VAL A 14 -16.84 -8.79 19.75
CA VAL A 14 -15.98 -8.50 20.91
C VAL A 14 -16.14 -7.05 21.36
N TRP A 15 -16.26 -6.11 20.43
CA TRP A 15 -16.52 -4.71 20.76
C TRP A 15 -17.85 -4.53 21.48
N GLU A 16 -18.92 -5.14 20.98
CA GLU A 16 -20.24 -5.05 21.59
C GLU A 16 -20.26 -5.64 22.99
N GLU A 17 -19.71 -6.84 23.16
CA GLU A 17 -19.62 -7.54 24.45
C GLU A 17 -18.81 -6.73 25.47
N VAL A 18 -17.63 -6.24 25.10
CA VAL A 18 -16.79 -5.42 25.98
C VAL A 18 -17.55 -4.18 26.39
N ILE A 19 -18.18 -3.47 25.43
CA ILE A 19 -18.99 -2.30 25.75
C ILE A 19 -20.07 -2.71 26.74
N ILE A 20 -20.94 -3.68 26.45
CA ILE A 20 -22.06 -4.08 27.34
C ILE A 20 -21.60 -4.49 28.74
N MET A 21 -20.47 -5.21 28.87
CA MET A 21 -19.99 -5.71 30.15
C MET A 21 -19.20 -4.70 30.99
N LEU A 22 -18.78 -3.55 30.42
CA LEU A 22 -18.02 -2.55 31.16
C LEU A 22 -18.75 -2.06 32.44
N PRO A 23 -18.07 -2.03 33.61
CA PRO A 23 -18.65 -1.49 34.83
C PRO A 23 -19.09 -0.03 34.73
N GLU A 24 -20.08 0.37 35.52
CA GLU A 24 -20.69 1.70 35.45
C GLU A 24 -19.71 2.84 35.77
N HIS A 25 -18.68 2.61 36.59
CA HIS A 25 -17.70 3.65 36.94
C HIS A 25 -16.68 3.95 35.82
N VAL A 26 -16.61 3.13 34.75
CA VAL A 26 -15.60 3.28 33.70
C VAL A 26 -16.01 4.33 32.66
N GLY A 27 -15.16 5.34 32.45
CA GLY A 27 -15.31 6.29 31.34
C GLY A 27 -14.91 5.68 30.01
N MET A 28 -15.61 6.02 28.93
CA MET A 28 -15.33 5.51 27.59
C MET A 28 -14.92 6.66 26.67
N VAL A 29 -13.84 6.45 25.92
CA VAL A 29 -13.38 7.34 24.86
C VAL A 29 -13.26 6.51 23.60
N PHE A 30 -14.02 6.88 22.57
CA PHE A 30 -14.05 6.21 21.28
C PHE A 30 -13.36 7.07 20.23
N LEU A 31 -12.42 6.47 19.52
CA LEU A 31 -11.70 7.08 18.41
C LEU A 31 -11.97 6.26 17.17
N SER A 32 -12.23 6.93 16.04
CA SER A 32 -12.59 6.29 14.78
C SER A 32 -12.27 7.18 13.59
N ALA A 33 -11.92 6.56 12.46
CA ALA A 33 -12.09 7.16 11.14
C ALA A 33 -13.56 7.53 10.87
N THR A 34 -13.79 8.34 9.82
CA THR A 34 -15.13 8.81 9.44
C THR A 34 -16.07 7.63 9.13
N THR A 35 -17.12 7.47 9.94
CA THR A 35 -18.19 6.50 9.72
C THR A 35 -19.52 7.23 9.50
N PRO A 36 -20.37 6.79 8.56
CA PRO A 36 -21.64 7.46 8.29
C PRO A 36 -22.68 7.23 9.40
N ASN A 37 -22.56 6.15 10.17
CA ASN A 37 -23.53 5.72 11.20
C ASN A 37 -23.12 6.07 12.64
N HIS A 38 -22.23 7.04 12.84
CA HIS A 38 -21.67 7.37 14.17
C HIS A 38 -22.74 7.82 15.19
N LEU A 39 -23.83 8.47 14.74
CA LEU A 39 -24.91 8.91 15.62
C LEU A 39 -25.69 7.72 16.20
N GLU A 40 -26.14 6.79 15.35
CA GLU A 40 -26.85 5.59 15.76
C GLU A 40 -26.02 4.76 16.75
N PHE A 41 -24.73 4.61 16.45
CA PHE A 41 -23.78 3.93 17.31
C PHE A 41 -23.67 4.61 18.69
N SER A 42 -23.51 5.93 18.71
CA SER A 42 -23.44 6.69 19.96
C SER A 42 -24.73 6.62 20.79
N ASP A 43 -25.89 6.63 20.13
CA ASP A 43 -27.18 6.53 20.79
C ASP A 43 -27.37 5.14 21.42
N TRP A 44 -26.92 4.09 20.74
CA TRP A 44 -26.95 2.73 21.28
C TRP A 44 -26.10 2.60 22.54
N ILE A 45 -24.85 3.10 22.53
CA ILE A 45 -24.00 3.06 23.73
C ILE A 45 -24.63 3.90 24.85
N GLY A 46 -25.11 5.10 24.54
CA GLY A 46 -25.67 6.02 25.53
C GLY A 46 -26.88 5.43 26.25
N ARG A 47 -27.78 4.76 25.50
CA ARG A 47 -28.92 4.02 26.06
C ARG A 47 -28.49 2.81 26.87
N THR A 48 -27.59 2.00 26.33
CA THR A 48 -27.11 0.75 26.97
C THR A 48 -26.40 1.03 28.29
N LYS A 49 -25.58 2.08 28.33
CA LYS A 49 -24.79 2.46 29.51
C LYS A 49 -25.44 3.51 30.39
N LYS A 50 -26.58 4.06 29.99
CA LYS A 50 -27.23 5.18 30.66
C LYS A 50 -26.25 6.34 30.92
N LYS A 51 -25.36 6.58 29.96
CA LYS A 51 -24.32 7.63 30.02
C LYS A 51 -24.52 8.64 28.91
N LYS A 52 -24.24 9.90 29.22
CA LYS A 52 -24.18 10.96 28.22
C LYS A 52 -22.97 10.72 27.30
N ILE A 53 -23.21 10.74 26.00
CA ILE A 53 -22.16 10.60 24.97
C ILE A 53 -22.13 11.85 24.13
N HIS A 54 -20.91 12.33 23.87
CA HIS A 54 -20.67 13.49 23.04
C HIS A 54 -20.00 13.04 21.75
N VAL A 55 -20.69 13.24 20.64
CA VAL A 55 -20.14 12.98 19.30
C VAL A 55 -19.42 14.23 18.83
N ILE A 56 -18.15 14.08 18.48
CA ILE A 56 -17.33 15.13 17.88
C ILE A 56 -16.82 14.58 16.56
N SER A 57 -17.06 15.28 15.46
CA SER A 57 -16.66 14.86 14.12
C SER A 57 -15.97 15.99 13.35
N THR A 58 -15.10 15.60 12.44
CA THR A 58 -14.50 16.50 11.44
C THR A 58 -14.54 15.83 10.08
N PHE A 59 -15.01 16.56 9.07
CA PHE A 59 -15.04 16.10 7.68
C PHE A 59 -13.84 16.61 6.89
N LYS A 60 -13.02 17.48 7.50
CA LYS A 60 -11.85 18.06 6.85
C LYS A 60 -10.59 17.30 7.28
N ARG A 61 -9.82 16.86 6.30
CA ARG A 61 -8.47 16.33 6.55
C ARG A 61 -7.50 17.45 6.91
N PRO A 62 -6.65 17.28 7.95
CA PRO A 62 -5.58 18.23 8.25
C PRO A 62 -4.59 18.39 7.09
N VAL A 63 -4.24 17.28 6.43
CA VAL A 63 -3.40 17.25 5.23
C VAL A 63 -4.28 16.92 4.01
N PRO A 64 -4.51 17.87 3.09
CA PRO A 64 -5.25 17.62 1.86
C PRO A 64 -4.52 16.62 0.96
N LEU A 65 -5.28 15.83 0.19
CA LEU A 65 -4.69 14.90 -0.78
C LEU A 65 -4.88 15.38 -2.21
N GLU A 66 -3.91 15.00 -3.03
CA GLU A 66 -4.00 15.01 -4.48
C GLU A 66 -3.95 13.56 -4.98
N HIS A 67 -4.72 13.23 -6.01
CA HIS A 67 -4.65 11.90 -6.63
C HIS A 67 -4.08 12.02 -8.03
N PHE A 68 -3.18 11.09 -8.37
CA PHE A 68 -2.52 11.03 -9.66
C PHE A 68 -2.76 9.68 -10.33
N LEU A 69 -2.83 9.68 -11.65
CA LEU A 69 -2.67 8.48 -12.47
C LEU A 69 -1.26 8.46 -13.05
N TYR A 70 -0.59 7.32 -12.94
CA TYR A 70 0.69 7.08 -13.61
C TYR A 70 0.44 6.35 -14.93
N ALA A 71 0.83 6.98 -16.04
CA ALA A 71 0.64 6.45 -17.39
C ALA A 71 1.87 6.72 -18.26
N ASN A 72 2.45 5.67 -18.85
CA ASN A 72 3.62 5.75 -19.73
C ASN A 72 4.73 6.68 -19.20
N LYS A 73 5.13 6.48 -17.93
CA LYS A 73 6.20 7.22 -17.24
C LYS A 73 5.87 8.66 -16.82
N GLU A 74 4.62 9.08 -16.93
CA GLU A 74 4.16 10.42 -16.52
C GLU A 74 3.07 10.33 -15.45
N LEU A 75 3.02 11.33 -14.56
CA LEU A 75 1.99 11.49 -13.54
C LEU A 75 0.98 12.55 -13.97
N PHE A 76 -0.30 12.21 -13.91
CA PHE A 76 -1.42 13.08 -14.28
C PHE A 76 -2.30 13.33 -13.07
N LYS A 77 -2.40 14.58 -12.60
CA LYS A 77 -3.27 14.93 -11.46
C LYS A 77 -4.74 14.80 -11.88
N VAL A 78 -5.49 13.92 -11.22
CA VAL A 78 -6.91 13.65 -11.51
C VAL A 78 -7.85 14.13 -10.41
N PHE A 79 -7.32 14.45 -9.22
CA PHE A 79 -8.11 14.99 -8.12
C PHE A 79 -7.23 15.90 -7.25
N ASP A 80 -7.84 16.95 -6.73
CA ASP A 80 -7.25 17.89 -5.78
C ASP A 80 -8.27 18.16 -4.68
N ALA A 81 -7.86 18.11 -3.41
CA ALA A 81 -8.79 18.32 -2.29
C ALA A 81 -9.47 19.71 -2.32
N THR A 82 -8.89 20.70 -3.01
CA THR A 82 -9.41 22.07 -3.11
C THR A 82 -10.34 22.22 -4.31
N SER A 83 -9.92 21.75 -5.50
CA SER A 83 -10.67 21.94 -6.74
C SER A 83 -11.54 20.74 -7.15
N GLY A 84 -11.46 19.62 -6.43
CA GLY A 84 -12.19 18.40 -6.73
C GLY A 84 -11.61 17.63 -7.92
N PHE A 85 -12.50 16.96 -8.67
CA PHE A 85 -12.13 16.10 -9.79
C PHE A 85 -11.63 16.89 -11.01
N ASN A 86 -10.48 16.48 -11.55
CA ASN A 86 -9.87 17.07 -12.75
C ASN A 86 -10.11 16.18 -13.99
N ALA A 87 -11.19 16.46 -14.72
CA ALA A 87 -11.56 15.73 -15.94
C ALA A 87 -10.50 15.84 -17.06
N ALA A 88 -9.80 16.97 -17.16
CA ALA A 88 -8.75 17.16 -18.16
C ALA A 88 -7.54 16.27 -17.87
N GLY A 89 -7.11 16.19 -16.60
CA GLY A 89 -6.03 15.31 -16.17
C GLY A 89 -6.36 13.83 -16.40
N TYR A 90 -7.60 13.42 -16.12
CA TYR A 90 -8.06 12.05 -16.40
C TYR A 90 -8.05 11.73 -17.90
N SER A 91 -8.56 12.64 -18.73
CA SER A 91 -8.60 12.45 -20.18
C SER A 91 -7.21 12.37 -20.80
N ALA A 92 -6.27 13.19 -20.32
CA ALA A 92 -4.87 13.15 -20.73
C ALA A 92 -4.19 11.82 -20.36
N ALA A 93 -4.41 11.33 -19.14
CA ALA A 93 -3.88 10.03 -18.71
C ALA A 93 -4.43 8.88 -19.58
N LYS A 94 -5.72 8.90 -19.88
CA LYS A 94 -6.38 7.90 -20.74
C LYS A 94 -5.82 7.92 -22.16
N ALA A 95 -5.65 9.11 -22.75
CA ALA A 95 -5.05 9.27 -24.07
C ALA A 95 -3.61 8.73 -24.09
N LYS A 96 -2.83 9.00 -23.03
CA LYS A 96 -1.47 8.50 -22.90
C LYS A 96 -1.40 6.97 -22.83
N LEU A 97 -2.31 6.32 -22.09
CA LEU A 97 -2.39 4.86 -22.01
C LEU A 97 -2.81 4.19 -23.32
N ALA A 98 -3.61 4.87 -24.15
CA ALA A 98 -4.08 4.35 -25.44
C ALA A 98 -3.03 4.49 -26.56
N ALA A 99 -2.01 5.35 -26.39
CA ALA A 99 -0.95 5.51 -27.36
C ALA A 99 -0.09 4.23 -27.44
N PRO A 100 0.20 3.69 -28.64
CA PRO A 100 1.07 2.53 -28.77
C PRO A 100 2.44 2.81 -28.18
N SER A 101 2.91 1.95 -27.26
CA SER A 101 4.24 2.08 -26.68
C SER A 101 5.31 1.99 -27.78
N ASP A 102 6.26 2.91 -27.81
CA ASP A 102 7.39 2.97 -28.78
C ASP A 102 8.27 1.69 -28.82
N ASN A 103 8.04 0.73 -27.92
CA ASN A 103 8.79 -0.52 -27.81
C ASN A 103 8.45 -1.60 -28.87
N LYS A 104 7.63 -1.31 -29.89
CA LYS A 104 7.30 -2.28 -30.96
C LYS A 104 7.93 -2.00 -32.33
N ALA A 105 8.91 -1.10 -32.43
CA ALA A 105 9.55 -0.76 -33.71
C ALA A 105 10.86 -1.53 -34.02
N LYS A 106 11.20 -2.62 -33.32
CA LYS A 106 12.43 -3.40 -33.58
C LYS A 106 12.24 -4.91 -33.73
N SER A 107 11.21 -5.35 -34.45
CA SER A 107 11.15 -6.76 -34.92
C SER A 107 10.51 -6.93 -36.30
N ALA A 108 10.74 -5.99 -37.22
CA ALA A 108 10.40 -6.17 -38.63
C ALA A 108 11.64 -6.67 -39.39
N GLY A 109 11.87 -7.99 -39.32
CA GLY A 109 12.94 -8.65 -40.07
C GLY A 109 12.90 -10.16 -39.88
N GLY A 110 12.03 -10.86 -40.61
CA GLY A 110 11.99 -12.33 -40.60
C GLY A 110 10.80 -12.90 -41.38
N ARG A 111 11.10 -13.66 -42.43
CA ARG A 111 10.19 -14.18 -43.48
C ARG A 111 9.17 -15.22 -43.00
N ALA A 112 8.02 -15.18 -43.69
CA ALA A 112 7.08 -16.24 -44.06
C ALA A 112 7.34 -17.69 -43.61
N GLY A 113 6.31 -18.33 -43.05
CA GLY A 113 6.17 -19.78 -42.87
C GLY A 113 4.79 -20.11 -42.31
N GLY A 114 4.04 -20.98 -42.98
CA GLY A 114 2.60 -21.18 -42.77
C GLY A 114 2.19 -22.03 -41.57
N GLY A 115 0.88 -22.11 -41.33
CA GLY A 115 0.23 -23.27 -40.72
C GLY A 115 -0.38 -23.08 -39.33
N GLY A 116 -1.70 -22.92 -39.30
CA GLY A 116 -2.65 -23.55 -38.35
C GLY A 116 -2.38 -23.50 -36.84
N SER A 117 -3.23 -22.76 -36.12
CA SER A 117 -4.06 -23.26 -35.00
C SER A 117 -4.58 -22.08 -34.19
N ALA A 118 -5.90 -21.93 -34.14
CA ALA A 118 -6.59 -20.96 -33.33
C ALA A 118 -6.45 -21.35 -31.85
N SER A 119 -5.36 -20.91 -31.23
CA SER A 119 -5.20 -20.92 -29.78
C SER A 119 -6.04 -19.78 -29.20
N THR A 120 -7.07 -20.17 -28.46
CA THR A 120 -7.90 -19.36 -27.57
C THR A 120 -7.01 -18.41 -26.76
N ARG A 121 -6.99 -17.14 -27.15
CA ARG A 121 -6.29 -16.08 -26.42
C ARG A 121 -6.99 -15.87 -25.09
N SER A 122 -6.49 -16.58 -24.08
CA SER A 122 -6.72 -16.26 -22.67
C SER A 122 -6.38 -14.78 -22.48
N MET A 123 -7.43 -13.97 -22.29
CA MET A 123 -7.37 -12.59 -21.81
C MET A 123 -6.92 -12.59 -20.35
N GLY A 124 -5.70 -13.06 -20.10
CA GLY A 124 -4.99 -12.82 -18.86
C GLY A 124 -4.54 -11.36 -18.87
N ARG A 125 -5.23 -10.50 -18.11
CA ARG A 125 -4.74 -9.16 -17.75
C ARG A 125 -3.29 -9.31 -17.27
N SER A 126 -2.33 -8.88 -18.10
CA SER A 126 -0.95 -8.64 -17.67
C SER A 126 -0.97 -7.43 -16.74
N SER A 127 -1.40 -7.65 -15.50
CA SER A 127 -1.47 -6.67 -14.42
C SER A 127 -0.16 -6.60 -13.63
N GLY A 128 0.91 -7.18 -14.15
CA GLY A 128 2.25 -7.05 -13.60
C GLY A 128 3.05 -6.12 -14.49
N GLY A 129 3.22 -4.86 -14.08
CA GLY A 129 4.18 -3.97 -14.72
C GLY A 129 5.55 -4.68 -14.80
N ASP A 130 6.23 -4.49 -15.93
CA ASP A 130 7.56 -5.05 -16.16
C ASP A 130 8.54 -4.51 -15.10
N GLN A 131 9.67 -5.21 -14.87
CA GLN A 131 10.72 -4.76 -13.94
C GLN A 131 11.17 -3.33 -14.27
N SER A 132 11.22 -3.00 -15.56
CA SER A 132 11.57 -1.68 -16.03
C SER A 132 10.58 -0.60 -15.61
N ASP A 133 9.31 -0.93 -15.36
CA ASP A 133 8.27 0.06 -15.06
C ASP A 133 8.25 0.48 -13.58
N TRP A 134 8.54 -0.43 -12.66
CA TRP A 134 8.69 -0.11 -11.24
C TRP A 134 9.87 0.83 -11.00
N THR A 135 11.03 0.50 -11.58
CA THR A 135 12.23 1.33 -11.42
C THR A 135 11.98 2.75 -11.93
N LYS A 136 11.37 2.89 -13.12
CA LYS A 136 11.00 4.20 -13.69
C LYS A 136 10.04 4.97 -12.79
N LEU A 137 9.01 4.31 -12.24
CA LEU A 137 8.06 4.95 -11.34
C LEU A 137 8.76 5.51 -10.10
N ILE A 138 9.59 4.71 -9.44
CA ILE A 138 10.32 5.15 -8.25
C ILE A 138 11.29 6.29 -8.59
N THR A 139 11.97 6.25 -9.74
CA THR A 139 12.81 7.37 -10.21
C THR A 139 11.98 8.64 -10.42
N VAL A 140 10.84 8.58 -11.10
CA VAL A 140 9.96 9.75 -11.29
C VAL A 140 9.50 10.34 -9.95
N LEU A 141 9.17 9.49 -8.98
CA LEU A 141 8.78 9.94 -7.63
C LEU A 141 9.97 10.55 -6.88
N LYS A 142 11.16 9.96 -6.98
CA LYS A 142 12.40 10.48 -6.39
C LYS A 142 12.75 11.86 -6.95
N ASP A 143 12.75 12.01 -8.27
CA ASP A 143 13.09 13.27 -8.96
C ASP A 143 12.10 14.39 -8.61
N LYS A 144 10.86 14.04 -8.29
CA LYS A 144 9.83 14.99 -7.83
C LYS A 144 9.86 15.24 -6.31
N GLY A 145 10.76 14.62 -5.57
CA GLY A 145 10.82 14.73 -4.10
C GLY A 145 9.61 14.12 -3.39
N LEU A 146 8.98 13.10 -3.99
CA LEU A 146 7.76 12.42 -3.48
C LEU A 146 8.06 11.10 -2.76
N LEU A 147 9.30 10.88 -2.33
CA LEU A 147 9.65 9.78 -1.42
C LEU A 147 9.50 10.23 0.04
N PRO A 148 9.17 9.32 0.98
CA PRO A 148 8.95 7.88 0.80
C PRO A 148 7.62 7.55 0.11
N VAL A 149 7.52 6.33 -0.43
CA VAL A 149 6.29 5.81 -1.07
C VAL A 149 5.88 4.48 -0.44
N VAL A 150 4.58 4.34 -0.16
CA VAL A 150 3.96 3.07 0.24
C VAL A 150 3.15 2.52 -0.92
N VAL A 151 3.48 1.30 -1.33
CA VAL A 151 2.80 0.60 -2.43
C VAL A 151 1.89 -0.47 -1.84
N PHE A 152 0.59 -0.35 -2.09
CA PHE A 152 -0.38 -1.37 -1.69
C PHE A 152 -0.51 -2.44 -2.79
N ALA A 153 -0.12 -3.67 -2.45
CA ALA A 153 -0.33 -4.85 -3.27
C ALA A 153 -1.17 -5.88 -2.50
N PHE A 154 -2.20 -6.42 -3.13
CA PHE A 154 -3.19 -7.28 -2.48
C PHE A 154 -2.83 -8.78 -2.53
N SER A 155 -1.53 -9.10 -2.51
CA SER A 155 -1.03 -10.47 -2.44
C SER A 155 0.38 -10.48 -1.83
N LYS A 156 0.62 -11.39 -0.87
CA LYS A 156 1.94 -11.57 -0.23
C LYS A 156 3.02 -11.77 -1.29
N ARG A 157 2.75 -12.67 -2.26
CA ARG A 157 3.63 -12.95 -3.40
C ARG A 157 3.89 -11.70 -4.24
N LEU A 158 2.86 -10.90 -4.52
CA LEU A 158 3.03 -9.69 -5.34
C LEU A 158 3.88 -8.64 -4.62
N CYS A 159 3.80 -8.51 -3.30
CA CYS A 159 4.67 -7.62 -2.52
C CYS A 159 6.14 -8.02 -2.70
N GLU A 160 6.46 -9.29 -2.47
CA GLU A 160 7.84 -9.81 -2.59
C GLU A 160 8.36 -9.72 -4.03
N GLU A 161 7.57 -10.13 -5.02
CA GLU A 161 7.96 -10.04 -6.45
C GLU A 161 8.19 -8.59 -6.90
N SER A 162 7.35 -7.65 -6.44
CA SER A 162 7.49 -6.23 -6.79
C SER A 162 8.73 -5.61 -6.15
N ALA A 163 9.04 -5.96 -4.91
CA ALA A 163 10.28 -5.54 -4.26
C ALA A 163 11.53 -6.16 -4.92
N GLY A 164 11.47 -7.44 -5.29
CA GLY A 164 12.56 -8.12 -6.01
C GLY A 164 12.90 -7.47 -7.35
N LYS A 165 11.90 -6.92 -8.07
CA LYS A 165 12.11 -6.15 -9.30
C LYS A 165 12.98 -4.90 -9.08
N LEU A 166 12.97 -4.33 -7.87
CA LEU A 166 13.75 -3.15 -7.50
C LEU A 166 15.17 -3.50 -7.00
N SER A 167 15.64 -4.73 -7.21
CA SER A 167 16.93 -5.20 -6.68
C SER A 167 18.17 -4.40 -7.08
N LYS A 168 18.11 -3.64 -8.18
CA LYS A 168 19.20 -2.77 -8.66
C LYS A 168 19.13 -1.33 -8.15
N LEU A 169 18.06 -0.99 -7.44
CA LEU A 169 17.83 0.36 -6.94
C LEU A 169 18.34 0.47 -5.50
N ASP A 170 19.09 1.53 -5.25
CA ASP A 170 19.57 1.89 -3.93
C ASP A 170 19.05 3.28 -3.59
N LEU A 171 18.19 3.34 -2.57
CA LEU A 171 17.58 4.58 -2.09
C LEU A 171 18.31 5.14 -0.87
N SER A 172 19.21 4.36 -0.25
CA SER A 172 19.94 4.75 0.94
C SER A 172 21.37 5.19 0.60
N SER A 173 21.80 6.28 1.23
CA SER A 173 23.19 6.70 1.27
C SER A 173 24.07 5.69 2.03
N SER A 174 25.39 5.81 1.89
CA SER A 174 26.35 4.95 2.62
C SER A 174 26.26 5.11 4.14
N SER A 175 25.99 6.33 4.63
CA SER A 175 25.78 6.59 6.06
C SER A 175 24.49 5.95 6.56
N GLU A 176 23.37 6.16 5.88
CA GLU A 176 22.08 5.55 6.24
C GLU A 176 22.17 4.03 6.21
N ARG A 177 22.84 3.45 5.21
CA ARG A 177 23.05 2.00 5.13
C ARG A 177 23.81 1.46 6.34
N SER A 178 24.81 2.20 6.81
CA SER A 178 25.61 1.80 7.97
C SER A 178 24.75 1.83 9.23
N GLU A 179 23.94 2.87 9.42
CA GLU A 179 22.99 2.98 10.53
C GLU A 179 21.93 1.87 10.49
N ILE A 180 21.32 1.63 9.33
CA ILE A 180 20.35 0.55 9.11
C ILE A 180 20.98 -0.80 9.42
N HIS A 181 22.21 -1.05 8.98
CA HIS A 181 22.92 -2.28 9.27
C HIS A 181 23.11 -2.49 10.77
N LEU A 182 23.61 -1.48 11.50
CA LEU A 182 23.81 -1.57 12.95
C LEU A 182 22.49 -1.84 13.69
N PHE A 183 21.41 -1.14 13.30
CA PHE A 183 20.08 -1.37 13.86
C PHE A 183 19.57 -2.79 13.60
N LEU A 184 19.74 -3.30 12.38
CA LEU A 184 19.31 -4.65 12.02
C LEU A 184 20.11 -5.72 12.76
N GLU A 185 21.44 -5.59 12.85
CA GLU A 185 22.25 -6.53 13.62
C GLU A 185 21.84 -6.55 15.09
N ALA A 186 21.65 -5.39 15.71
CA ALA A 186 21.17 -5.30 17.09
C ALA A 186 19.78 -5.94 17.26
N SER A 187 18.89 -5.78 16.27
CA SER A 187 17.53 -6.31 16.32
C SER A 187 17.49 -7.83 16.23
N VAL A 188 18.26 -8.42 15.30
CA VAL A 188 18.29 -9.88 15.06
C VAL A 188 19.17 -10.64 16.05
N GLN A 189 20.00 -9.97 16.84
CA GLN A 189 20.75 -10.59 17.94
C GLN A 189 19.84 -11.30 18.96
N ARG A 190 18.56 -10.91 19.04
CA ARG A 190 17.55 -11.57 19.89
C ARG A 190 17.15 -12.96 19.38
N LEU A 191 17.41 -13.28 18.11
CA LEU A 191 17.17 -14.60 17.53
C LEU A 191 18.31 -15.56 17.90
N HIS A 192 17.99 -16.83 18.09
CA HIS A 192 18.97 -17.85 18.48
C HIS A 192 19.51 -18.63 17.28
N GLY A 193 20.83 -18.85 17.25
CA GLY A 193 21.47 -19.77 16.31
C GLY A 193 21.03 -19.60 14.85
N SER A 194 20.46 -20.66 14.29
CA SER A 194 20.02 -20.74 12.89
C SER A 194 18.87 -19.79 12.52
N ASP A 195 18.11 -19.26 13.48
CA ASP A 195 16.98 -18.37 13.19
C ASP A 195 17.44 -17.06 12.53
N ARG A 196 18.68 -16.62 12.81
CA ARG A 196 19.30 -15.45 12.17
C ARG A 196 19.60 -15.66 10.69
N GLU A 197 19.77 -16.92 10.30
CA GLU A 197 20.13 -17.33 8.94
C GLU A 197 18.91 -17.73 8.10
N LEU A 198 17.69 -17.53 8.63
CA LEU A 198 16.46 -17.80 7.89
C LEU A 198 16.43 -16.96 6.60
N PRO A 199 16.03 -17.55 5.46
CA PRO A 199 16.00 -16.83 4.18
C PRO A 199 15.22 -15.51 4.21
N GLN A 200 14.11 -15.45 4.95
CA GLN A 200 13.31 -14.23 5.09
C GLN A 200 14.05 -13.12 5.86
N VAL A 201 14.81 -13.48 6.89
CA VAL A 201 15.63 -12.53 7.67
C VAL A 201 16.74 -11.95 6.79
N LEU A 202 17.45 -12.82 6.07
CA LEU A 202 18.54 -12.41 5.18
C LEU A 202 18.02 -11.53 4.02
N ALA A 203 16.91 -11.93 3.40
CA ALA A 203 16.28 -11.16 2.32
C ALA A 203 15.83 -9.78 2.79
N MET A 204 15.19 -9.69 3.97
CA MET A 204 14.76 -8.39 4.52
C MET A 204 15.96 -7.51 4.86
N LYS A 205 17.01 -8.05 5.48
CA LYS A 205 18.23 -7.28 5.77
C LYS A 205 18.82 -6.63 4.52
N GLU A 206 18.86 -7.37 3.42
CA GLU A 206 19.39 -6.86 2.14
C GLU A 206 18.47 -5.84 1.46
N MET A 207 17.15 -6.01 1.56
CA MET A 207 16.19 -5.00 1.07
C MET A 207 16.30 -3.71 1.88
N LEU A 208 16.26 -3.79 3.21
CA LEU A 208 16.23 -2.62 4.09
C LEU A 208 17.49 -1.77 3.99
N LYS A 209 18.67 -2.39 3.82
CA LYS A 209 19.94 -1.68 3.56
C LYS A 209 19.94 -0.80 2.30
N ARG A 210 19.03 -1.08 1.36
CA ARG A 210 18.84 -0.30 0.12
C ARG A 210 17.67 0.69 0.23
N GLY A 211 17.03 0.79 1.40
CA GLY A 211 15.87 1.65 1.62
C GLY A 211 14.56 1.09 1.05
N ILE A 212 14.48 -0.22 0.85
CA ILE A 212 13.28 -0.92 0.33
C ILE A 212 12.85 -1.95 1.36
N GLY A 213 11.54 -2.12 1.57
CA GLY A 213 11.00 -3.14 2.46
C GLY A 213 9.66 -3.67 1.95
N VAL A 214 9.24 -4.81 2.48
CA VAL A 214 7.91 -5.37 2.26
C VAL A 214 7.21 -5.53 3.59
N HIS A 215 5.88 -5.47 3.60
CA HIS A 215 5.08 -5.74 4.78
C HIS A 215 3.84 -6.54 4.39
N HIS A 216 3.64 -7.70 5.01
CA HIS A 216 2.43 -8.51 4.93
C HIS A 216 2.36 -9.50 6.09
N GLY A 217 1.18 -10.03 6.39
CA GLY A 217 0.96 -11.02 7.46
C GLY A 217 1.54 -12.42 7.19
N GLY A 218 2.61 -12.53 6.39
CA GLY A 218 3.43 -13.75 6.26
C GLY A 218 4.88 -13.53 6.68
N LEU A 219 5.24 -12.30 7.08
CA LEU A 219 6.53 -12.00 7.68
C LEU A 219 6.56 -12.48 9.13
N LEU A 220 7.73 -12.91 9.58
CA LEU A 220 8.00 -13.19 10.98
C LEU A 220 7.77 -11.91 11.80
N PRO A 221 7.16 -11.97 13.00
CA PRO A 221 6.83 -10.78 13.78
C PRO A 221 8.00 -9.84 14.13
N ILE A 222 9.24 -10.35 14.11
CA ILE A 222 10.45 -9.57 14.40
C ILE A 222 10.99 -8.80 13.17
N ILE A 223 10.52 -9.13 11.97
CA ILE A 223 11.03 -8.65 10.67
C ILE A 223 10.06 -7.64 10.05
#